data_AF-G9YHH0-F1
#
_entry.id   AF-G9YHH0-F1
#
_cell.length_a   1.000
_cell.length_b   1.000
_cell.length_c   1.000
_cell.angle_alpha   90.00
_cell.angle_beta   90.00
_cell.angle_gamma   90.00
#
_symmetry.space_group_name_H-M   'P 1'
#
loop_
_entity.id
_entity.type
_entity.pdbx_description
1 polymer ?
#
loop_
_entity_poly.entity_id
_entity_poly.type
_entity_poly.pdbx_seq_one_letter_code
_entity_poly.pdbx_strand_id
1 'polypeptide(L)'
;MLFVNNGEIDMELLEISRNSPLIEDIPSFFVKKYGYIVDTELLNISYLLFSDQSELAYVESKKDYNNFADLIKNEDMLFSDFFEYQVLSLNWLKDKNIIDEDKHGYIRFRMEIVRILEDFYNNDVICLSYYKNSDLLDELITNKKIIFESTLFSKPEQDYLNYILNDRQFDNGPAIRNKYSHGNNTQRIEEHESDYYQLLKIFALIVIKINEEFCLKDDLTNDDNL
;
A
#
# COMPACT_ATOMS: atom_id res chain seq x y z
N MET A 1 6.36 -20.41 0.44
CA MET A 1 7.45 -20.85 1.35
C MET A 1 8.31 -21.93 0.71
N LEU A 2 7.76 -23.11 0.38
CA LEU A 2 8.52 -24.20 -0.27
C LEU A 2 9.24 -23.77 -1.55
N PHE A 3 8.51 -23.24 -2.53
CA PHE A 3 9.10 -22.84 -3.81
C PHE A 3 10.12 -21.68 -3.67
N VAL A 4 9.84 -20.70 -2.81
CA VAL A 4 10.76 -19.57 -2.54
C VAL A 4 12.07 -20.08 -1.91
N ASN A 5 11.99 -21.03 -0.98
CA ASN A 5 13.16 -21.53 -0.24
C ASN A 5 13.96 -22.57 -1.04
N ASN A 6 13.28 -23.43 -1.81
CA ASN A 6 13.87 -24.62 -2.42
C ASN A 6 14.01 -24.49 -3.94
N GLY A 7 13.36 -23.52 -4.58
CA GLY A 7 13.30 -23.38 -6.04
C GLY A 7 12.38 -24.38 -6.74
N GLU A 8 11.80 -25.33 -6.00
CA GLU A 8 10.88 -26.35 -6.49
C GLU A 8 9.78 -26.66 -5.46
N ILE A 9 8.71 -27.30 -5.93
CA ILE A 9 7.64 -27.82 -5.08
C ILE A 9 7.84 -29.33 -4.95
N ASP A 10 8.30 -29.76 -3.78
CA ASP A 10 8.33 -31.17 -3.41
C ASP A 10 6.96 -31.58 -2.84
N MET A 11 6.28 -32.46 -3.59
CA MET A 11 4.96 -32.96 -3.23
C MET A 11 4.97 -33.86 -2.00
N GLU A 12 6.05 -34.61 -1.76
CA GLU A 12 6.19 -35.46 -0.57
C GLU A 12 6.31 -34.58 0.69
N LEU A 13 7.08 -33.48 0.62
CA LEU A 13 7.17 -32.49 1.70
C LEU A 13 5.82 -31.79 1.97
N LEU A 14 5.04 -31.50 0.92
CA LEU A 14 3.70 -30.93 1.04
C LEU A 14 2.74 -31.87 1.78
N GLU A 15 2.75 -33.17 1.46
CA GLU A 15 1.90 -34.16 2.10
C GLU A 15 2.27 -34.38 3.59
N ILE A 16 3.56 -34.25 3.92
CA ILE A 16 4.04 -34.33 5.31
C ILE A 16 3.69 -33.05 6.09
N SER A 17 3.61 -31.90 5.42
CA SER A 17 3.23 -30.61 5.98
C SER A 17 1.73 -30.57 6.36
N ARG A 18 1.41 -30.93 7.61
CA ARG A 18 0.02 -30.99 8.10
C ARG A 18 -0.62 -29.64 8.40
N ASN A 19 0.14 -28.55 8.48
CA ASN A 19 -0.38 -27.23 8.85
C ASN A 19 -0.40 -26.30 7.65
N SER A 20 -1.53 -25.64 7.42
CA SER A 20 -1.58 -24.52 6.48
C SER A 20 -0.71 -23.38 7.03
N PRO A 21 0.19 -22.78 6.21
CA PRO A 21 0.99 -21.64 6.66
C PRO A 21 0.08 -20.46 7.01
N LEU A 22 0.58 -19.62 7.90
CA LEU A 22 -0.04 -18.33 8.17
C LEU A 22 0.13 -17.42 6.96
N ILE A 23 -0.83 -16.50 6.73
CA ILE A 23 -0.82 -15.63 5.56
C ILE A 23 0.40 -14.70 5.61
N GLU A 24 0.70 -14.19 6.81
CA GLU A 24 1.87 -13.36 7.13
C GLU A 24 3.20 -14.08 6.92
N ASP A 25 3.24 -15.41 6.97
CA ASP A 25 4.46 -16.20 6.85
C ASP A 25 4.81 -16.56 5.39
N ILE A 26 3.94 -16.23 4.43
CA ILE A 26 4.19 -16.57 3.02
C ILE A 26 5.25 -15.60 2.48
N PRO A 27 6.47 -16.05 2.16
CA PRO A 27 7.52 -15.16 1.69
C PRO A 27 7.32 -14.77 0.22
N SER A 28 7.88 -13.62 -0.12
CA SER A 28 8.12 -13.14 -1.49
C SER A 28 9.51 -13.56 -1.97
N PHE A 29 9.73 -13.57 -3.29
CA PHE A 29 11.06 -13.60 -3.91
C PHE A 29 11.87 -12.33 -3.63
N PHE A 30 11.22 -11.22 -3.30
CA PHE A 30 11.83 -9.91 -3.15
C PHE A 30 12.06 -9.58 -1.67
N VAL A 31 13.31 -9.29 -1.32
CA VAL A 31 13.68 -8.88 0.04
C VAL A 31 13.07 -7.52 0.41
N LYS A 32 12.99 -6.61 -0.55
CA LYS A 32 12.35 -5.29 -0.42
C LYS A 32 11.10 -5.26 -1.29
N LYS A 33 10.01 -5.94 -0.90
CA LYS A 33 8.76 -5.92 -1.68
C LYS A 33 7.87 -4.76 -1.28
N TYR A 34 7.58 -4.65 0.02
CA TYR A 34 6.64 -3.66 0.55
C TYR A 34 7.35 -2.70 1.48
N GLY A 35 7.03 -1.42 1.37
CA GLY A 35 7.53 -0.34 2.22
C GLY A 35 6.40 0.28 3.03
N TYR A 36 6.70 0.57 4.29
CA TYR A 36 5.78 1.23 5.21
C TYR A 36 6.44 2.47 5.81
N ILE A 37 5.79 3.62 5.66
CA ILE A 37 6.27 4.87 6.24
C ILE A 37 6.04 4.82 7.76
N VAL A 38 7.13 4.99 8.52
CA VAL A 38 7.10 5.05 9.99
C VAL A 38 7.54 6.42 10.52
N ASP A 39 8.09 7.27 9.65
CA ASP A 39 8.49 8.63 9.98
C ASP A 39 7.28 9.54 10.16
N THR A 40 7.11 10.07 11.37
CA THR A 40 5.97 10.95 11.70
C THR A 40 5.95 12.22 10.86
N GLU A 41 7.12 12.74 10.46
CA GLU A 41 7.19 13.92 9.58
C GLU A 41 6.62 13.60 8.19
N LEU A 42 7.02 12.51 7.56
CA LEU A 42 6.43 12.07 6.29
C LEU A 42 4.93 11.78 6.40
N LEU A 43 4.48 11.16 7.49
CA LEU A 43 3.06 10.89 7.72
C LEU A 43 2.25 12.19 7.83
N ASN A 44 2.78 13.20 8.53
CA ASN A 44 2.15 14.51 8.65
C ASN A 44 2.11 15.25 7.31
N ILE A 45 3.20 15.18 6.51
CA ILE A 45 3.21 15.72 5.15
C ILE A 45 2.13 15.02 4.31
N SER A 46 2.08 13.69 4.34
CA SER A 46 1.08 12.92 3.61
C SER A 46 -0.35 13.33 3.98
N TYR A 47 -0.62 13.49 5.28
CA TYR A 47 -1.91 14.00 5.76
C TYR A 47 -2.22 15.39 5.20
N LEU A 48 -1.27 16.33 5.28
CA LEU A 48 -1.50 17.70 4.78
C LEU A 48 -1.84 17.72 3.28
N LEU A 49 -1.20 16.85 2.49
CA LEU A 49 -1.37 16.79 1.04
C LEU A 49 -2.69 16.13 0.62
N PHE A 50 -3.05 15.00 1.23
CA PHE A 50 -4.07 14.09 0.68
C PHE A 50 -5.34 13.94 1.54
N SER A 51 -5.31 14.37 2.80
CA SER A 51 -6.48 14.33 3.67
C SER A 51 -7.48 15.43 3.32
N ASP A 52 -8.75 15.07 3.21
CA ASP A 52 -9.86 16.02 3.08
C ASP A 52 -10.15 16.77 4.38
N GLN A 53 -9.64 16.27 5.51
CA GLN A 53 -9.67 16.94 6.80
C GLN A 53 -8.43 17.81 7.04
N SER A 54 -7.49 17.88 6.09
CA SER A 54 -6.34 18.77 6.17
C SER A 54 -6.80 20.23 6.15
N GLU A 55 -6.13 21.07 6.93
CA GLU A 55 -6.33 22.51 6.86
C GLU A 55 -6.04 23.09 5.47
N LEU A 56 -5.21 22.42 4.66
CA LEU A 56 -4.89 22.84 3.29
C LEU A 56 -5.95 22.40 2.26
N ALA A 57 -6.91 21.55 2.63
CA ALA A 57 -7.94 21.07 1.71
C ALA A 57 -9.00 22.13 1.40
N TYR A 58 -9.16 23.15 2.24
CA TYR A 58 -10.18 24.19 2.06
C TYR A 58 -9.58 25.51 1.60
N VAL A 59 -9.95 25.95 0.40
CA VAL A 59 -9.74 27.33 -0.07
C VAL A 59 -11.08 27.93 -0.43
N GLU A 60 -11.40 29.11 0.13
CA GLU A 60 -12.74 29.70 0.04
C GLU A 60 -13.21 29.93 -1.40
N SER A 61 -12.27 30.25 -2.30
CA SER A 61 -12.51 30.49 -3.73
C SER A 61 -12.64 29.22 -4.57
N LYS A 62 -12.27 28.04 -4.04
CA LYS A 62 -12.13 26.77 -4.79
C LYS A 62 -12.58 25.57 -3.95
N LYS A 63 -13.89 25.40 -3.81
CA LYS A 63 -14.51 24.40 -2.91
C LYS A 63 -14.72 23.00 -3.51
N ASP A 64 -14.35 22.80 -4.78
CA ASP A 64 -14.69 21.59 -5.53
C ASP A 64 -13.61 20.48 -5.41
N TYR A 65 -12.55 20.71 -4.63
CA TYR A 65 -11.42 19.79 -4.50
C TYR A 65 -11.44 19.05 -3.17
N ASN A 66 -11.10 17.76 -3.20
CA ASN A 66 -11.15 16.90 -2.02
C ASN A 66 -9.94 17.09 -1.10
N ASN A 67 -8.78 17.44 -1.64
CA ASN A 67 -7.55 17.61 -0.88
C ASN A 67 -6.62 18.62 -1.56
N PHE A 68 -5.54 18.98 -0.86
CA PHE A 68 -4.57 19.97 -1.34
C PHE A 68 -3.84 19.52 -2.61
N ALA A 69 -3.47 18.23 -2.71
CA ALA A 69 -2.81 17.70 -3.88
C ALA A 69 -3.68 17.83 -5.15
N ASP A 70 -4.98 17.52 -5.04
CA ASP A 70 -5.95 17.67 -6.11
C ASP A 70 -6.12 19.14 -6.51
N LEU A 71 -6.21 20.06 -5.54
CA LEU A 71 -6.29 21.50 -5.80
C LEU A 71 -5.08 21.98 -6.61
N ILE A 72 -3.85 21.71 -6.15
CA ILE A 72 -2.62 22.19 -6.79
C ILE A 72 -2.37 21.52 -8.16
N LYS A 73 -2.82 20.27 -8.36
CA LYS A 73 -2.72 19.58 -9.66
C LYS A 73 -3.63 20.23 -10.72
N ASN A 74 -4.74 20.85 -10.32
CA ASN A 74 -5.78 21.35 -11.25
C ASN A 74 -5.83 22.89 -11.33
N GLU A 75 -5.25 23.60 -10.38
CA GLU A 75 -5.32 25.07 -10.29
C GLU A 75 -3.93 25.70 -10.08
N ASP A 76 -3.73 26.88 -10.66
CA ASP A 76 -2.55 27.71 -10.44
C ASP A 76 -2.73 28.58 -9.20
N MET A 77 -2.27 28.07 -8.05
CA MET A 77 -2.46 28.70 -6.74
C MET A 77 -1.20 29.41 -6.25
N LEU A 78 -1.37 30.60 -5.67
CA LEU A 78 -0.33 31.39 -5.01
C LEU A 78 -0.43 31.22 -3.49
N PHE A 79 0.67 31.45 -2.76
CA PHE A 79 0.64 31.49 -1.28
C PHE A 79 -0.36 32.53 -0.73
N SER A 80 -0.57 33.64 -1.45
CA SER A 80 -1.53 34.69 -1.09
C SER A 80 -2.99 34.27 -1.21
N ASP A 81 -3.28 33.16 -1.88
CA ASP A 81 -4.64 32.63 -2.02
C ASP A 81 -5.07 31.83 -0.77
N PHE A 82 -4.13 31.57 0.15
CA PHE A 82 -4.37 30.83 1.39
C PHE A 82 -4.43 31.77 2.60
N PHE A 83 -5.16 31.35 3.62
CA PHE A 83 -5.24 32.08 4.89
C PHE A 83 -3.90 32.05 5.65
N GLU A 84 -3.66 33.03 6.52
CA GLU A 84 -2.41 33.17 7.28
C GLU A 84 -2.04 31.91 8.07
N TYR A 85 -3.03 31.20 8.64
CA TYR A 85 -2.78 29.95 9.35
C TYR A 85 -2.34 28.81 8.41
N GLN A 86 -2.87 28.75 7.18
CA GLN A 86 -2.49 27.75 6.17
C GLN A 86 -1.09 28.03 5.60
N VAL A 87 -0.72 29.31 5.49
CA VAL A 87 0.61 29.73 5.03
C VAL A 87 1.73 29.17 5.92
N LEU A 88 1.47 28.95 7.22
CA LEU A 88 2.42 28.27 8.11
C LEU A 88 2.73 26.84 7.63
N SER A 89 1.69 26.08 7.27
CA SER A 89 1.85 24.73 6.72
C SER A 89 2.47 24.72 5.33
N LEU A 90 2.15 25.70 4.47
CA LEU A 90 2.80 25.84 3.17
C LEU A 90 4.30 26.13 3.32
N ASN A 91 4.69 27.05 4.21
CA ASN A 91 6.10 27.32 4.48
C ASN A 91 6.80 26.08 5.03
N TRP A 92 6.15 25.33 5.91
CA TRP A 92 6.69 24.08 6.42
C TRP A 92 6.91 23.04 5.31
N LEU A 93 5.94 22.87 4.40
CA LEU A 93 6.09 21.99 3.23
C LEU A 93 7.22 22.45 2.30
N LYS A 94 7.39 23.77 2.14
CA LYS A 94 8.48 24.37 1.35
C LYS A 94 9.85 24.13 2.00
N ASP A 95 9.98 24.34 3.30
CA ASP A 95 11.20 24.05 4.07
C ASP A 95 11.61 22.58 4.00
N LYS A 96 10.62 21.67 3.86
CA LYS A 96 10.83 20.24 3.67
C LYS A 96 11.06 19.82 2.21
N ASN A 97 11.14 20.78 1.29
CA ASN A 97 11.31 20.56 -0.14
C ASN A 97 10.23 19.65 -0.77
N ILE A 98 8.99 19.72 -0.25
CA ILE A 98 7.82 19.00 -0.77
C ILE A 98 7.15 19.82 -1.87
N ILE A 99 7.08 21.13 -1.66
CA ILE A 99 6.58 22.11 -2.62
C ILE A 99 7.65 23.17 -2.91
N ASP A 100 7.54 23.81 -4.06
CA ASP A 100 8.28 25.01 -4.43
C ASP A 100 7.37 25.99 -5.20
N GLU A 101 7.86 27.18 -5.49
CA GLU A 101 7.19 28.15 -6.35
C GLU A 101 7.85 28.20 -7.73
N ASP A 102 7.05 28.13 -8.79
CA ASP A 102 7.57 28.33 -10.14
C ASP A 102 7.91 29.81 -10.43
N LYS A 103 8.38 30.10 -11.64
CA LYS A 103 8.74 31.47 -12.07
C LYS A 103 7.61 32.49 -12.00
N HIS A 104 6.37 32.05 -11.87
CA HIS A 104 5.16 32.88 -11.73
C HIS A 104 4.66 32.93 -10.28
N GLY A 105 5.30 32.24 -9.35
CA GLY A 105 4.90 32.15 -7.93
C GLY A 105 3.89 31.05 -7.65
N TYR A 106 3.54 30.22 -8.65
CA TYR A 106 2.57 29.14 -8.44
C TYR A 106 3.19 27.97 -7.70
N ILE A 107 2.43 27.41 -6.76
CA ILE A 107 2.84 26.25 -5.97
C ILE A 107 2.97 25.03 -6.90
N ARG A 108 4.11 24.36 -6.84
CA ARG A 108 4.40 23.11 -7.57
C ARG A 108 4.96 22.04 -6.64
N PHE A 109 4.58 20.80 -6.91
CA PHE A 109 5.07 19.65 -6.16
C PHE A 109 6.44 19.17 -6.65
N ARG A 110 7.27 18.73 -5.71
CA ARG A 110 8.35 17.80 -6.01
C ARG A 110 7.76 16.42 -6.26
N MET A 111 7.51 16.11 -7.53
CA MET A 111 6.69 14.96 -7.93
C MET A 111 7.18 13.60 -7.40
N GLU A 112 8.49 13.40 -7.24
CA GLU A 112 9.03 12.10 -6.78
C GLU A 112 8.56 11.74 -5.36
N ILE A 113 8.76 12.64 -4.39
CA ILE A 113 8.33 12.41 -3.00
C ILE A 113 6.80 12.37 -2.89
N VAL A 114 6.11 13.26 -3.60
CA VAL A 114 4.65 13.34 -3.54
C VAL A 114 4.00 12.06 -4.05
N ARG A 115 4.55 11.42 -5.11
CA ARG A 115 4.04 10.12 -5.59
C ARG A 115 4.21 9.01 -4.56
N ILE A 116 5.37 8.93 -3.89
CA ILE A 116 5.61 7.93 -2.84
C ILE A 116 4.63 8.11 -1.69
N LEU A 117 4.39 9.36 -1.27
CA LEU A 117 3.43 9.67 -0.21
C LEU A 117 1.98 9.40 -0.64
N GLU A 118 1.63 9.69 -1.90
CA GLU A 118 0.30 9.42 -2.48
C GLU A 118 0.01 7.92 -2.51
N ASP A 119 0.96 7.11 -2.98
CA ASP A 119 0.83 5.66 -3.01
C ASP A 119 0.66 5.09 -1.61
N PHE A 120 1.44 5.56 -0.64
CA PHE A 120 1.31 5.15 0.75
C PHE A 120 -0.04 5.57 1.34
N TYR A 121 -0.47 6.82 1.14
CA TYR A 121 -1.71 7.34 1.71
C TYR A 121 -2.94 6.56 1.23
N ASN A 122 -2.97 6.19 -0.05
CA ASN A 122 -4.13 5.52 -0.65
C ASN A 122 -4.17 4.02 -0.36
N ASN A 123 -3.03 3.39 -0.06
CA ASN A 123 -2.92 1.93 0.03
C ASN A 123 -2.40 1.42 1.38
N ASP A 124 -1.97 2.30 2.29
CA ASP A 124 -1.24 1.98 3.54
C ASP A 124 0.07 1.19 3.34
N VAL A 125 0.55 1.11 2.09
CA VAL A 125 1.76 0.38 1.70
C VAL A 125 2.30 0.92 0.38
N ILE A 126 3.62 0.88 0.23
CA ILE A 126 4.32 1.14 -1.04
C ILE A 126 4.83 -0.18 -1.59
N CYS A 127 4.53 -0.51 -2.85
CA CYS A 127 5.15 -1.66 -3.50
C CYS A 127 6.50 -1.25 -4.11
N LEU A 128 7.57 -1.47 -3.35
CA LEU A 128 8.94 -1.06 -3.67
C LEU A 128 9.45 -1.68 -4.97
N SER A 129 8.98 -2.88 -5.33
CA SER A 129 9.36 -3.57 -6.58
C SER A 129 9.01 -2.79 -7.85
N TYR A 130 8.05 -1.85 -7.79
CA TYR A 130 7.70 -0.98 -8.92
C TYR A 130 8.52 0.31 -9.00
N TYR A 131 9.27 0.63 -7.95
CA TYR A 131 10.13 1.82 -7.89
C TYR A 131 11.56 1.46 -8.30
N LYS A 132 11.78 1.25 -9.62
CA LYS A 132 13.12 0.98 -10.16
C LYS A 132 14.01 2.22 -10.02
N ASN A 133 15.19 2.06 -9.38
CA ASN A 133 16.25 3.08 -9.30
C ASN A 133 15.82 4.44 -8.72
N SER A 134 15.04 4.46 -7.62
CA SER A 134 14.74 5.72 -6.91
C SER A 134 15.74 5.96 -5.79
N ASP A 135 16.69 6.87 -6.03
CA ASP A 135 17.67 7.32 -5.03
C ASP A 135 16.98 7.86 -3.78
N LEU A 136 15.85 8.56 -3.96
CA LEU A 136 15.05 9.08 -2.86
C LEU A 136 14.50 7.94 -1.99
N LEU A 137 13.92 6.90 -2.60
CA LEU A 137 13.36 5.79 -1.84
C LEU A 137 14.44 5.04 -1.06
N ASP A 138 15.60 4.81 -1.67
CA ASP A 138 16.75 4.23 -0.99
C ASP A 138 17.28 5.11 0.15
N GLU A 139 17.29 6.43 -0.02
CA GLU A 139 17.60 7.38 1.05
C GLU A 139 16.59 7.25 2.22
N LEU A 140 15.29 7.23 1.93
CA LEU A 140 14.24 7.12 2.96
C LEU A 140 14.34 5.78 3.72
N ILE A 141 14.67 4.69 3.04
CA ILE A 141 14.91 3.38 3.66
C ILE A 141 16.17 3.42 4.51
N THR A 142 17.28 3.96 3.99
CA THR A 142 18.57 4.05 4.70
C THR A 142 18.45 4.89 5.97
N ASN A 143 17.69 5.98 5.89
CA ASN A 143 17.37 6.86 7.01
C ASN A 143 16.29 6.29 7.95
N LYS A 144 15.83 5.05 7.73
CA LYS A 144 14.80 4.36 8.53
C LYS A 144 13.46 5.09 8.60
N LYS A 145 13.18 5.96 7.62
CA LYS A 145 11.88 6.60 7.48
C LYS A 145 10.83 5.64 6.90
N ILE A 146 11.31 4.69 6.09
CA ILE A 146 10.53 3.58 5.54
C ILE A 146 11.15 2.27 6.02
N ILE A 147 10.32 1.39 6.59
CA ILE A 147 10.69 -0.01 6.86
C ILE A 147 10.15 -0.89 5.74
N PHE A 148 10.79 -2.01 5.47
CA PHE A 148 10.37 -2.92 4.42
C PHE A 148 10.14 -4.35 4.88
N GLU A 149 9.32 -5.07 4.13
CA GLU A 149 9.01 -6.49 4.36
C GLU A 149 9.09 -7.28 3.04
N SER A 150 9.29 -8.59 3.19
CA SER A 150 9.53 -9.56 2.12
C SER A 150 8.46 -10.66 2.09
N THR A 151 7.21 -10.31 2.38
CA THR A 151 6.05 -11.21 2.36
C THR A 151 5.33 -11.13 1.02
N LEU A 152 4.60 -12.19 0.63
CA LEU A 152 3.82 -12.22 -0.60
C LEU A 152 2.73 -11.13 -0.59
N PHE A 153 2.02 -11.03 0.54
CA PHE A 153 0.94 -10.07 0.78
C PHE A 153 1.43 -8.91 1.64
N SER A 154 0.94 -7.70 1.38
CA SER A 154 1.18 -6.52 2.23
C SER A 154 0.40 -6.64 3.55
N LYS A 155 0.71 -5.82 4.56
CA LYS A 155 -0.05 -5.79 5.82
C LYS A 155 -1.56 -5.54 5.61
N PRO A 156 -1.99 -4.54 4.82
CA PRO A 156 -3.41 -4.37 4.53
C PRO A 156 -4.06 -5.60 3.86
N GLU A 157 -3.34 -6.27 2.96
CA GLU A 157 -3.82 -7.51 2.33
C GLU A 157 -3.90 -8.68 3.33
N GLN A 158 -2.89 -8.81 4.20
CA GLN A 158 -2.87 -9.82 5.27
C GLN A 158 -4.05 -9.62 6.23
N ASP A 159 -4.28 -8.38 6.68
CA ASP A 159 -5.38 -8.03 7.57
C ASP A 159 -6.73 -8.32 6.90
N TYR A 160 -6.89 -7.94 5.63
CA TYR A 160 -8.10 -8.25 4.85
C TYR A 160 -8.35 -9.75 4.74
N LEU A 161 -7.33 -10.53 4.36
CA LEU A 161 -7.47 -11.97 4.20
C LEU A 161 -7.72 -12.67 5.56
N ASN A 162 -7.04 -12.23 6.61
CA ASN A 162 -7.26 -12.74 7.95
C ASN A 162 -8.66 -12.41 8.46
N TYR A 163 -9.18 -11.21 8.19
CA TYR A 163 -10.55 -10.81 8.53
C TYR A 163 -11.61 -11.67 7.81
N ILE A 164 -11.44 -11.91 6.50
CA ILE A 164 -12.44 -12.66 5.73
C ILE A 164 -12.35 -14.16 5.98
N LEU A 165 -11.15 -14.74 6.02
CA LEU A 165 -10.97 -16.19 6.06
C LEU A 165 -10.92 -16.72 7.49
N ASN A 166 -10.27 -16.02 8.42
CA ASN A 166 -9.92 -16.54 9.73
C ASN A 166 -10.61 -15.70 10.84
N ASP A 167 -10.54 -16.16 12.09
CA ASP A 167 -11.00 -15.42 13.29
C ASP A 167 -9.84 -15.13 14.25
N ARG A 168 -8.59 -15.23 13.78
CA ARG A 168 -7.40 -15.16 14.64
C ARG A 168 -7.06 -13.73 15.09
N GLN A 169 -7.25 -12.77 14.20
CA GLN A 169 -6.91 -11.36 14.43
C GLN A 169 -8.14 -10.48 14.66
N PHE A 170 -9.30 -10.87 14.12
CA PHE A 170 -10.54 -10.10 14.17
C PHE A 170 -11.70 -11.00 14.61
N ASP A 171 -12.30 -10.68 15.76
CA ASP A 171 -13.39 -11.48 16.35
C ASP A 171 -14.74 -11.25 15.65
N ASN A 172 -14.86 -10.22 14.81
CA ASN A 172 -16.08 -9.81 14.12
C ASN A 172 -16.05 -10.09 12.61
N GLY A 173 -15.06 -10.85 12.14
CA GLY A 173 -14.91 -11.19 10.73
C GLY A 173 -15.86 -12.30 10.24
N PRO A 174 -16.09 -12.41 8.91
CA PRO A 174 -16.83 -13.53 8.34
C PRO A 174 -16.23 -14.90 8.67
N ALA A 175 -14.90 -14.99 8.88
CA ALA A 175 -14.18 -16.21 9.24
C ALA A 175 -14.59 -17.44 8.41
N ILE A 176 -14.73 -17.25 7.09
CA ILE A 176 -15.35 -18.23 6.18
C ILE A 176 -14.61 -19.58 6.26
N ARG A 177 -13.28 -19.60 6.27
CA ARG A 177 -12.50 -20.84 6.36
C ARG A 177 -12.85 -21.60 7.64
N ASN A 178 -12.94 -20.90 8.76
CA ASN A 178 -13.21 -21.52 10.06
C ASN A 178 -14.65 -22.05 10.14
N LYS A 179 -15.63 -21.30 9.63
CA LYS A 179 -17.03 -21.75 9.53
C LYS A 179 -17.14 -23.08 8.79
N TYR A 180 -16.54 -23.19 7.62
CA TYR A 180 -16.62 -24.39 6.79
C TYR A 180 -15.73 -25.53 7.31
N SER A 181 -14.56 -25.23 7.88
CA SER A 181 -13.65 -26.25 8.44
C SER A 181 -14.20 -26.89 9.72
N HIS A 182 -14.94 -26.13 10.52
CA HIS A 182 -15.54 -26.61 11.78
C HIS A 182 -17.00 -27.06 11.65
N GLY A 183 -17.58 -27.05 10.44
CA GLY A 183 -18.96 -27.47 10.20
C GLY A 183 -20.03 -26.52 10.78
N ASN A 184 -19.65 -25.27 11.06
CA ASN A 184 -20.55 -24.17 11.47
C ASN A 184 -21.04 -23.37 10.26
N ASN A 185 -21.12 -24.00 9.09
CA ASN A 185 -21.58 -23.36 7.88
C ASN A 185 -23.08 -23.08 7.97
N THR A 186 -23.49 -21.97 7.37
CA THR A 186 -24.92 -21.59 7.27
C THR A 186 -25.72 -22.72 6.62
N GLN A 187 -27.05 -22.75 6.83
CA GLN A 187 -27.95 -23.65 6.11
C GLN A 187 -28.72 -22.89 5.01
N ARG A 188 -28.49 -21.59 4.89
CA ARG A 188 -29.16 -20.71 3.93
C ARG A 188 -28.37 -20.66 2.64
N ILE A 189 -29.05 -20.96 1.53
CA ILE A 189 -28.46 -21.01 0.19
C ILE A 189 -27.86 -19.65 -0.21
N GLU A 190 -28.53 -18.55 0.11
CA GLU A 190 -28.07 -17.18 -0.23
C GLU A 190 -26.75 -16.82 0.46
N GLU A 191 -26.61 -17.18 1.74
CA GLU A 191 -25.39 -16.93 2.51
C GLU A 191 -24.24 -17.81 2.00
N HIS A 192 -24.52 -19.07 1.63
CA HIS A 192 -23.54 -19.93 0.97
C HIS A 192 -23.07 -19.40 -0.39
N GLU A 193 -24.00 -18.88 -1.19
CA GLU A 193 -23.68 -18.30 -2.50
C GLU A 193 -22.79 -17.06 -2.34
N SER A 194 -23.10 -16.19 -1.37
CA SER A 194 -22.27 -15.05 -1.01
C SER A 194 -20.86 -15.48 -0.59
N ASP A 195 -20.74 -16.47 0.31
CA ASP A 195 -19.46 -17.01 0.76
C ASP A 195 -18.66 -17.60 -0.41
N TYR A 196 -19.33 -18.32 -1.32
CA TYR A 196 -18.72 -18.87 -2.52
C TYR A 196 -18.13 -17.78 -3.43
N TYR A 197 -18.88 -16.72 -3.73
CA TYR A 197 -18.36 -15.61 -4.54
C TYR A 197 -17.20 -14.88 -3.85
N GLN A 198 -17.26 -14.73 -2.53
CA GLN A 198 -16.19 -14.13 -1.76
C GLN A 198 -14.89 -14.98 -1.84
N LEU A 199 -15.02 -16.30 -1.69
CA LEU A 199 -13.89 -17.22 -1.86
C LEU A 199 -13.33 -17.21 -3.29
N LEU A 200 -14.19 -17.13 -4.31
CA LEU A 200 -13.77 -17.07 -5.70
C LEU A 200 -12.95 -15.80 -5.99
N LYS A 201 -13.37 -14.64 -5.45
CA LYS A 201 -12.63 -13.38 -5.55
C LYS A 201 -11.26 -13.50 -4.88
N ILE A 202 -11.20 -14.06 -3.67
CA ILE A 202 -9.94 -14.28 -2.95
C ILE A 202 -9.02 -15.22 -3.72
N PHE A 203 -9.54 -16.31 -4.26
CA PHE A 203 -8.77 -17.24 -5.06
C PHE A 203 -8.16 -16.54 -6.29
N ALA A 204 -8.95 -15.75 -7.02
CA ALA A 204 -8.46 -14.98 -8.15
C ALA A 204 -7.37 -13.98 -7.73
N LEU A 205 -7.56 -13.27 -6.62
CA LEU A 205 -6.57 -12.34 -6.07
C LEU A 205 -5.25 -13.06 -5.74
N ILE A 206 -5.30 -14.20 -5.06
CA ILE A 206 -4.11 -15.00 -4.72
C ILE A 206 -3.36 -15.44 -5.99
N VAL A 207 -4.07 -15.93 -7.01
CA VAL A 207 -3.47 -16.33 -8.28
C VAL A 207 -2.78 -15.14 -8.95
N ILE A 208 -3.42 -13.96 -8.97
CA ILE A 208 -2.83 -12.75 -9.53
C ILE A 208 -1.57 -12.34 -8.76
N LYS A 209 -1.60 -12.36 -7.42
CA LYS A 209 -0.44 -12.03 -6.56
C LYS A 209 0.73 -12.98 -6.77
N ILE A 210 0.46 -14.28 -6.92
CA ILE A 210 1.50 -15.27 -7.24
C ILE A 210 2.07 -15.00 -8.63
N ASN A 211 1.22 -14.74 -9.63
CA ASN A 211 1.68 -14.45 -10.98
C ASN A 211 2.55 -13.18 -11.03
N GLU A 212 2.15 -12.12 -10.32
CA GLU A 212 2.92 -10.88 -10.17
C GLU A 212 4.37 -11.15 -9.70
N GLU A 213 4.56 -12.02 -8.70
CA GLU A 213 5.90 -12.41 -8.23
C GLU A 213 6.79 -12.98 -9.33
N PHE A 214 6.23 -13.87 -10.16
CA PHE A 214 6.97 -14.49 -11.26
C PHE A 214 7.26 -13.47 -12.36
N CYS A 215 6.29 -12.66 -12.76
CA CYS A 215 6.48 -11.62 -13.77
C CYS A 215 7.56 -10.62 -13.35
N LEU A 216 7.52 -10.12 -12.11
CA LEU A 216 8.54 -9.19 -11.60
C LEU A 216 9.92 -9.84 -11.56
N LYS A 217 10.00 -11.14 -11.24
CA LYS A 217 11.27 -11.86 -11.19
C LYS A 217 11.86 -12.03 -12.59
N ASP A 218 11.02 -12.36 -13.57
CA ASP A 218 11.44 -12.48 -14.96
C ASP A 218 11.93 -11.13 -15.51
N ASP A 219 11.24 -10.03 -15.19
CA ASP A 219 11.64 -8.67 -15.58
C ASP A 219 13.03 -8.31 -15.05
N LEU A 220 13.35 -8.64 -13.78
CA LEU A 220 14.69 -8.42 -13.23
C LEU A 220 15.76 -9.23 -13.96
N THR A 221 15.49 -10.51 -14.24
CA THR A 221 16.47 -11.36 -14.94
C THR A 221 16.72 -10.89 -16.38
N ASN A 222 15.76 -10.24 -17.01
CA ASN A 222 15.94 -9.68 -18.36
C ASN A 222 16.73 -8.36 -18.32
N ASP A 223 16.54 -7.52 -17.30
CA ASP A 223 17.29 -6.27 -17.12
C ASP A 223 18.79 -6.54 -16.80
N ASP A 224 19.12 -7.62 -16.07
CA ASP A 224 20.51 -8.01 -15.76
C ASP A 224 21.29 -8.57 -16.98
N ASN A 225 20.59 -8.92 -18.07
CA ASN A 225 21.16 -9.50 -19.29
C ASN A 225 21.34 -8.48 -20.44
N LEU A 226 21.16 -7.19 -20.16
CA LEU A 226 21.25 -6.06 -21.10
C LEU A 226 22.43 -5.13 -20.76
#